data_AF-A0A519CYT3-F1
#
_entry.id   AF-A0A519CYT3-F1
#
_cell.length_a   1.000
_cell.length_b   1.000
_cell.length_c   1.000
_cell.angle_alpha   90.00
_cell.angle_beta   90.00
_cell.angle_gamma   90.00
#
_symmetry.space_group_name_H-M   'P 1'
#
loop_
_entity.id
_entity.type
_entity.pdbx_description
1 polymer ?
#
loop_
_entity_poly.entity_id
_entity_poly.type
_entity_poly.pdbx_seq_one_letter_code
_entity_poly.pdbx_strand_id
1 'polypeptide(L)'
;MAEEEPEWLLLDGYEDEPAAFGVPPYVGFHIRYIAGVFESQNIPYRYMTIDQWRRQRFSLQNSAGIVVFAGAVVPGKYLRGTPISEKEVNEVLRAAPLDIPVLCGGWAIRLWRQAGWL
;
A
#
# COMPACT_ATOMS: atom_id res chain seq x y z
N MET A 1 23.28 -16.23 -9.22
CA MET A 1 21.97 -15.56 -9.33
C MET A 1 22.28 -14.09 -9.20
N ALA A 2 21.86 -13.23 -10.14
CA ALA A 2 22.01 -11.80 -9.94
C ALA A 2 21.21 -11.43 -8.69
N GLU A 3 21.84 -10.75 -7.72
CA GLU A 3 21.10 -10.16 -6.62
C GLU A 3 20.15 -9.13 -7.26
N GLU A 4 18.84 -9.36 -7.12
CA GLU A 4 17.85 -8.37 -7.56
C GLU A 4 18.13 -7.08 -6.79
N GLU A 5 18.30 -5.97 -7.49
CA GLU A 5 18.50 -4.68 -6.84
C GLU A 5 17.31 -4.39 -5.92
N PRO A 6 17.57 -3.87 -4.70
CA PRO A 6 16.51 -3.63 -3.75
C PRO A 6 15.54 -2.57 -4.28
N GLU A 7 14.25 -2.91 -4.30
CA GLU A 7 13.18 -2.05 -4.80
C GLU A 7 12.23 -1.62 -3.68
N TRP A 8 11.48 -0.55 -3.89
CA TRP A 8 10.42 -0.14 -2.97
C TRP A 8 9.17 -1.00 -3.12
N LEU A 9 8.47 -1.29 -2.04
CA LEU A 9 7.10 -1.79 -2.11
C LEU A 9 6.12 -0.62 -2.14
N LEU A 10 5.24 -0.58 -3.14
CA LEU A 10 4.06 0.28 -3.16
C LEU A 10 2.80 -0.56 -2.96
N LEU A 11 2.31 -0.62 -1.72
CA LEU A 11 1.14 -1.42 -1.35
C LEU A 11 -0.14 -0.58 -1.44
N ASP A 12 -0.98 -0.92 -2.41
CA ASP A 12 -2.33 -0.37 -2.60
C ASP A 12 -3.34 -1.06 -1.69
N GLY A 13 -3.69 -0.39 -0.60
CA GLY A 13 -4.73 -0.80 0.33
C GLY A 13 -6.16 -0.44 -0.10
N TYR A 14 -6.32 0.03 -1.34
CA TYR A 14 -7.53 0.60 -1.91
C TYR A 14 -8.02 1.89 -1.25
N GLU A 15 -8.81 2.62 -2.02
CA GLU A 15 -9.60 3.76 -1.58
C GLU A 15 -11.05 3.53 -1.98
N ASP A 16 -11.98 3.79 -1.06
CA ASP A 16 -13.41 3.77 -1.33
C ASP A 16 -13.90 5.18 -1.67
N GLU A 17 -13.46 5.68 -2.83
CA GLU A 17 -13.82 6.99 -3.35
C GLU A 17 -14.71 6.83 -4.58
N PRO A 18 -15.93 7.43 -4.61
CA PRO A 18 -16.84 7.39 -5.75
C PRO A 18 -16.18 7.73 -7.10
N ALA A 19 -15.25 8.69 -7.12
CA ALA A 19 -14.54 9.09 -8.32
C ALA A 19 -13.49 8.06 -8.82
N ALA A 20 -13.08 7.11 -7.99
CA ALA A 20 -12.11 6.07 -8.36
C ALA A 20 -12.71 4.98 -9.29
N PHE A 21 -14.05 4.95 -9.45
CA PHE A 21 -14.77 4.05 -10.37
C PHE A 21 -14.71 4.49 -11.85
N GLY A 22 -13.57 5.01 -12.32
CA GLY A 22 -13.37 5.44 -13.71
C GLY A 22 -13.35 4.30 -14.75
N VAL A 23 -12.65 4.50 -15.88
CA VAL A 23 -12.55 3.47 -16.92
C VAL A 23 -11.59 2.36 -16.46
N PRO A 24 -11.91 1.06 -16.67
CA PRO A 24 -11.01 -0.04 -16.34
C PRO A 24 -9.62 0.10 -16.99
N PRO A 25 -8.53 -0.34 -16.32
CA PRO A 25 -8.50 -0.97 -14.99
C PRO A 25 -8.65 0.05 -13.85
N TYR A 26 -9.52 -0.27 -12.88
CA TYR A 26 -9.80 0.59 -11.73
C TYR A 26 -8.59 0.58 -10.78
N VAL A 27 -7.81 1.65 -10.81
CA VAL A 27 -6.70 1.90 -9.88
C VAL A 27 -6.91 3.27 -9.25
N GLY A 28 -6.79 3.35 -7.93
CA GLY A 28 -6.94 4.59 -7.18
C GLY A 28 -6.06 5.71 -7.72
N PHE A 29 -6.53 6.95 -7.72
CA PHE A 29 -5.72 8.07 -8.20
C PHE A 29 -4.59 8.41 -7.21
N HIS A 30 -4.80 8.25 -5.91
CA HIS A 30 -3.75 8.55 -4.93
C HIS A 30 -2.56 7.61 -5.05
N ILE A 31 -2.79 6.30 -5.23
CA ILE A 31 -1.68 5.36 -5.43
C ILE A 31 -0.94 5.64 -6.74
N ARG A 32 -1.66 6.06 -7.79
CA ARG A 32 -1.05 6.51 -9.06
C ARG A 32 -0.20 7.76 -8.89
N TYR A 33 -0.58 8.68 -8.01
CA TYR A 33 0.24 9.86 -7.71
C TYR A 33 1.54 9.47 -7.02
N ILE A 34 1.48 8.53 -6.07
CA ILE A 34 2.70 8.00 -5.41
C ILE A 34 3.60 7.31 -6.44
N ALA A 35 3.03 6.45 -7.28
CA ALA A 35 3.74 5.80 -8.38
C ALA A 35 4.40 6.82 -9.33
N GLY A 36 3.67 7.88 -9.71
CA GLY A 36 4.20 8.96 -10.54
C GLY A 36 5.38 9.69 -9.90
N VAL A 37 5.40 9.85 -8.57
CA VAL A 37 6.58 10.39 -7.87
C VAL A 37 7.77 9.43 -8.01
N PHE A 38 7.58 8.13 -7.76
CA PHE A 38 8.66 7.14 -7.93
C PHE A 38 9.20 7.13 -9.36
N GLU A 39 8.33 7.13 -10.37
CA GLU A 39 8.72 7.20 -11.77
C GLU A 39 9.50 8.49 -12.09
N SER A 40 9.02 9.65 -11.61
CA SER A 40 9.70 10.93 -11.85
C SER A 40 11.11 11.00 -11.25
N GLN A 41 11.36 10.23 -10.19
CA GLN A 41 12.64 10.15 -9.50
C GLN A 41 13.48 8.93 -9.92
N ASN A 42 13.01 8.12 -10.88
CA ASN A 42 13.61 6.83 -11.25
C ASN A 42 13.86 5.89 -10.06
N ILE A 43 12.94 5.87 -9.09
CA ILE A 43 13.01 4.94 -7.96
C ILE A 43 12.37 3.61 -8.39
N PRO A 44 13.10 2.48 -8.34
CA PRO A 44 12.52 1.17 -8.67
C PRO A 44 11.50 0.77 -7.60
N TYR A 45 10.33 0.30 -8.03
CA TYR A 45 9.27 -0.11 -7.13
C TYR A 45 8.43 -1.27 -7.68
N ARG A 46 7.95 -2.10 -6.76
CA ARG A 46 6.92 -3.12 -6.99
C ARG A 46 5.58 -2.61 -6.50
N TYR A 47 4.65 -2.42 -7.43
CA TYR A 47 3.26 -2.22 -7.10
C TYR A 47 2.60 -3.54 -6.69
N MET A 48 1.83 -3.52 -5.61
CA MET A 48 1.02 -4.65 -5.18
C MET A 48 -0.30 -4.19 -4.57
N THR A 49 -1.41 -4.84 -4.91
CA THR A 49 -2.69 -4.61 -4.22
C THR A 49 -2.78 -5.42 -2.93
N ILE A 50 -3.63 -4.99 -2.00
CA ILE A 50 -3.89 -5.74 -0.78
C ILE A 50 -4.43 -7.15 -1.07
N ASP A 51 -5.20 -7.35 -2.13
CA ASP A 51 -5.66 -8.69 -2.53
C ASP A 51 -4.52 -9.58 -3.02
N GLN A 52 -3.54 -9.02 -3.72
CA GLN A 52 -2.34 -9.75 -4.11
C GLN A 52 -1.51 -10.11 -2.88
N TRP A 53 -1.32 -9.16 -1.96
CA TRP A 53 -0.62 -9.40 -0.69
C TRP A 53 -1.28 -10.49 0.16
N ARG A 54 -2.62 -10.50 0.25
CA ARG A 54 -3.40 -11.53 0.94
C ARG A 54 -3.18 -12.92 0.34
N ARG A 55 -3.09 -13.02 -0.99
CA ARG A 55 -2.89 -14.29 -1.71
C ARG A 55 -1.46 -14.78 -1.60
N GLN A 56 -0.49 -13.88 -1.66
CA GLN A 56 0.92 -14.22 -1.65
C GLN A 56 1.71 -13.13 -0.91
N ARG A 57 2.06 -13.44 0.35
CA ARG A 57 3.05 -12.66 1.09
C ARG A 57 4.42 -12.95 0.50
N PHE A 58 5.18 -11.90 0.18
CA PHE A 58 6.55 -12.01 -0.29
C PHE A 58 7.51 -11.52 0.80
N SER A 59 8.78 -11.92 0.69
CA SER A 59 9.80 -11.48 1.62
C SER A 59 10.09 -9.99 1.42
N LEU A 60 10.00 -9.21 2.49
CA LEU A 60 10.36 -7.80 2.52
C LEU A 60 11.85 -7.56 2.83
N GLN A 61 12.64 -8.64 2.99
CA GLN A 61 14.03 -8.56 3.45
C GLN A 61 14.96 -7.83 2.48
N ASN A 62 14.63 -7.78 1.18
CA ASN A 62 15.40 -7.07 0.16
C ASN A 62 14.71 -5.79 -0.32
N SER A 63 13.75 -5.25 0.44
CA SER A 63 13.06 -4.01 0.07
C SER A 63 13.90 -2.79 0.45
N ALA A 64 14.04 -1.81 -0.45
CA ALA A 64 14.70 -0.55 -0.16
C ALA A 64 13.85 0.40 0.71
N GLY A 65 12.54 0.17 0.74
CA GLY A 65 11.56 0.95 1.48
C GLY A 65 10.15 0.44 1.22
N ILE A 66 9.20 0.86 2.04
CA ILE A 66 7.80 0.42 1.93
C ILE A 66 6.90 1.64 2.00
N VAL A 67 5.94 1.72 1.08
CA VAL A 67 4.79 2.62 1.15
C VAL A 67 3.53 1.79 1.28
N VAL A 68 2.72 2.09 2.29
CA VAL A 68 1.37 1.55 2.45
C VAL A 68 0.38 2.68 2.31
N PHE A 69 -0.48 2.61 1.29
CA PHE A 69 -1.60 3.52 1.14
C PHE A 69 -2.88 2.86 1.63
N ALA A 70 -3.54 3.44 2.62
CA ALA A 70 -4.88 3.05 3.05
C ALA A 70 -5.83 4.25 2.89
N GLY A 71 -6.65 4.22 1.85
CA GLY A 71 -7.55 5.31 1.48
C GLY A 71 -8.69 5.52 2.47
N ALA A 72 -9.72 6.27 2.07
CA ALA A 72 -10.95 6.32 2.86
C ALA A 72 -11.61 4.93 2.87
N VAL A 73 -12.04 4.47 4.04
CA VAL A 73 -12.67 3.17 4.26
C VAL A 73 -13.95 3.42 5.04
N VAL A 74 -15.11 3.10 4.45
CA VAL A 74 -16.41 3.21 5.13
C VAL A 74 -16.91 1.85 5.61
N PRO A 75 -17.58 1.76 6.77
CA PRO A 75 -18.22 0.52 7.17
C PRO A 75 -19.24 0.06 6.13
N GLY A 76 -19.09 -1.15 5.58
CA GLY A 76 -20.00 -1.63 4.54
C GLY A 76 -19.52 -2.88 3.82
N LYS A 77 -20.32 -3.29 2.82
CA LYS A 77 -19.95 -4.36 1.90
C LYS A 77 -19.26 -3.77 0.68
N TYR A 78 -18.07 -4.29 0.37
CA TYR A 78 -17.31 -3.92 -0.82
C TYR A 78 -17.64 -4.87 -1.99
N LEU A 79 -17.83 -4.32 -3.19
CA LEU A 79 -18.26 -5.10 -4.36
C LEU A 79 -17.14 -5.97 -4.96
N ARG A 80 -15.88 -5.55 -4.86
CA ARG A 80 -14.75 -6.23 -5.55
C ARG A 80 -13.57 -6.54 -4.65
N GLY A 81 -13.08 -5.55 -3.90
CA GLY A 81 -11.95 -5.71 -3.01
C GLY A 81 -12.22 -5.02 -1.68
N THR A 82 -11.96 -5.71 -0.58
CA THR A 82 -12.04 -5.11 0.76
C THR A 82 -10.79 -4.27 0.98
N PRO A 83 -10.89 -2.99 1.35
CA PRO A 83 -9.72 -2.18 1.69
C PRO A 83 -8.85 -2.83 2.78
N ILE A 84 -7.61 -2.39 2.85
CA ILE A 84 -6.66 -2.86 3.87
C ILE A 84 -7.17 -2.51 5.27
N SER A 85 -6.99 -3.44 6.20
CA SER A 85 -7.30 -3.25 7.61
C SER A 85 -6.09 -2.78 8.41
N GLU A 86 -6.32 -2.15 9.57
CA GLU A 86 -5.27 -1.79 10.52
C GLU A 86 -4.40 -3.00 10.90
N LYS A 87 -5.03 -4.17 11.09
CA LYS A 87 -4.34 -5.43 11.38
C LYS A 87 -3.37 -5.80 10.26
N GLU A 88 -3.78 -5.69 9.00
CA GLU A 88 -2.92 -6.00 7.86
C GLU A 88 -1.77 -5.02 7.71
N VAL A 89 -1.98 -3.73 8.01
CA VAL A 89 -0.86 -2.77 8.09
C VAL A 89 0.12 -3.17 9.18
N ASN A 90 -0.37 -3.55 10.38
CA ASN A 90 0.49 -4.04 11.46
C ASN A 90 1.27 -5.31 11.07
N GLU A 91 0.68 -6.20 10.27
CA GLU A 91 1.39 -7.36 9.73
C GLU A 91 2.53 -6.95 8.77
N VAL A 92 2.30 -5.96 7.90
CA VAL A 92 3.34 -5.41 7.01
C VAL A 92 4.45 -4.76 7.83
N LEU A 93 4.11 -3.95 8.83
CA LEU A 93 5.09 -3.28 9.70
C LEU A 93 5.97 -4.28 10.46
N ARG A 94 5.41 -5.40 10.94
CA ARG A 94 6.17 -6.45 11.61
C ARG A 94 7.08 -7.25 10.67
N ALA A 95 6.70 -7.35 9.40
CA ALA A 95 7.48 -8.07 8.39
C ALA A 95 8.58 -7.20 7.75
N ALA A 96 8.50 -5.88 7.91
CA ALA A 96 9.47 -4.93 7.38
C ALA A 96 10.84 -5.03 8.10
N PRO A 97 11.96 -4.93 7.38
CA PRO A 97 13.28 -4.68 7.97
C PRO A 97 13.29 -3.42 8.84
N LEU A 98 14.16 -3.40 9.86
CA LEU A 98 14.21 -2.31 10.85
C LEU A 98 14.95 -1.06 10.35
N ASP A 99 15.78 -1.22 9.32
CA ASP A 99 16.72 -0.22 8.80
C ASP A 99 16.24 0.45 7.51
N ILE A 100 14.99 0.20 7.10
CA ILE A 100 14.39 0.77 5.89
C ILE A 100 13.26 1.74 6.25
N PRO A 101 13.02 2.77 5.43
CA PRO A 101 11.88 3.65 5.62
C PRO A 101 10.56 2.91 5.36
N VAL A 102 9.59 3.09 6.26
CA VAL A 102 8.20 2.67 6.06
C VAL A 102 7.27 3.87 6.18
N LEU A 103 6.55 4.16 5.10
CA LEU A 103 5.64 5.29 4.99
C LEU A 103 4.20 4.77 4.90
N CYS A 104 3.37 5.12 5.88
CA CYS A 104 1.94 4.80 5.85
C CYS A 104 1.13 6.08 5.66
N GLY A 105 0.24 6.10 4.66
CA GLY A 105 -0.55 7.28 4.32
C GLY A 105 -1.98 6.98 3.91
N GLY A 106 -2.78 8.04 3.80
CA GLY A 106 -4.20 7.99 3.46
C GLY A 106 -5.14 8.24 4.64
N TRP A 107 -6.44 8.30 4.37
CA TRP A 107 -7.43 8.73 5.36
C TRP A 107 -7.64 7.72 6.47
N ALA A 108 -7.66 6.41 6.16
CA ALA A 108 -7.76 5.37 7.17
C ALA A 108 -6.58 5.40 8.15
N ILE A 109 -5.35 5.58 7.65
CA ILE A 109 -4.15 5.77 8.49
C ILE A 109 -4.35 6.93 9.48
N ARG A 110 -4.82 8.07 8.99
CA ARG A 110 -5.09 9.25 9.85
C ARG A 110 -6.10 8.92 10.94
N LEU A 111 -7.21 8.26 10.60
CA LEU A 111 -8.25 7.88 11.56
C LEU A 111 -7.72 6.89 12.60
N TRP A 112 -6.97 5.87 12.18
CA TRP A 112 -6.36 4.91 13.10
C TRP A 112 -5.39 5.61 14.07
N ARG A 113 -4.55 6.53 13.59
CA ARG A 113 -3.67 7.31 14.49
C ARG A 113 -4.45 8.12 15.50
N GLN A 114 -5.59 8.70 15.13
CA GLN A 114 -6.47 9.40 16.07
C GLN A 114 -7.11 8.46 17.09
N ALA A 115 -7.32 7.20 16.73
CA ALA A 115 -7.82 6.14 17.61
C ALA A 115 -6.72 5.46 18.45
N GLY A 116 -5.46 5.92 18.37
CA GLY A 116 -4.34 5.39 19.16
C GLY A 116 -3.49 4.33 18.46
N TRP A 117 -3.66 4.13 17.16
CA TRP A 117 -2.79 3.24 16.37
C TRP A 117 -1.36 3.76 16.32
N LEU A 118 -0.42 2.95 16.82
CA LEU A 118 1.04 2.95 16.68
C LEU A 118 1.60 1.61 17.20
#